data_AF-A0ABD4QIJ1-F1
#
_entry.id   AF-A0ABD4QIJ1-F1
#
_cell.length_a   1.000
_cell.length_b   1.000
_cell.length_c   1.000
_cell.angle_alpha   90.00
_cell.angle_beta   90.00
_cell.angle_gamma   90.00
#
_symmetry.space_group_name_H-M   'P 1'
#
loop_
_entity.id
_entity.type
_entity.pdbx_description
1 polymer ?
#
loop_
_entity_poly.entity_id
_entity_poly.type
_entity_poly.pdbx_seq_one_letter_code
_entity_poly.pdbx_strand_id
1 'polypeptide(L)' 'MNEPKQLFIQENQTFVGEMEKGKIQVIVLDGNVGTAYKMDVPEHGKTIIQTAKGHFARVDHEIGFKIS' A
#
# COMPACT_ATOMS: atom_id res chain seq x y z
N MET A 1 -10.72 0.79 -7.81
CA MET A 1 -10.58 -0.20 -6.72
C MET A 1 -9.18 -0.02 -6.12
N ASN A 2 -8.92 -0.43 -4.88
CA ASN A 2 -7.74 -0.07 -4.05
C ASN A 2 -6.37 -0.54 -4.59
N GLU A 3 -6.08 -0.25 -5.85
CA GLU A 3 -4.86 -0.62 -6.53
C GLU A 3 -3.68 0.21 -6.02
N PRO A 4 -2.48 -0.40 -5.91
CA PRO A 4 -1.27 0.33 -5.62
C PRO A 4 -0.97 1.35 -6.71
N LYS A 5 -0.96 2.62 -6.35
CA LYS A 5 -0.52 3.71 -7.22
C LYS A 5 0.94 4.00 -6.96
N GLN A 6 1.74 3.99 -8.02
CA GLN A 6 3.15 4.34 -7.89
C GLN A 6 3.29 5.81 -7.50
N LEU A 7 4.10 6.07 -6.50
CA LEU A 7 4.57 7.39 -6.13
C LEU A 7 5.91 7.63 -6.82
N PHE A 8 6.05 8.80 -7.45
CA PHE A 8 7.33 9.26 -7.95
C PHE A 8 8.12 9.84 -6.78
N ILE A 9 9.15 9.11 -6.33
CA ILE A 9 10.04 9.53 -5.27
C ILE A 9 11.46 9.44 -5.82
N GLN A 10 12.22 10.53 -5.78
CA GLN A 10 13.66 10.48 -6.07
C GLN A 10 14.42 10.03 -4.83
N GLU A 11 15.62 9.48 -5.01
CA GLU A 11 16.47 9.06 -3.88
C GLU A 11 16.63 10.20 -2.85
N ASN A 12 16.47 9.86 -1.57
CA ASN A 12 16.58 10.78 -0.43
C ASN A 12 15.52 11.91 -0.36
N GLN A 13 14.41 11.80 -1.08
CA GLN A 13 13.29 12.74 -0.94
C GLN A 13 12.35 12.41 0.22
N THR A 14 11.85 13.47 0.85
CA THR A 14 10.73 13.41 1.79
C THR A 14 9.41 13.32 1.02
N PHE A 15 8.60 12.32 1.31
CA PHE A 15 7.21 12.26 0.84
C PHE A 15 6.30 13.02 1.81
N VAL A 16 5.54 13.97 1.30
CA VAL A 16 4.46 14.66 2.04
C VAL A 16 3.14 14.26 1.40
N GLY A 17 2.28 13.59 2.17
CA GLY A 17 0.96 13.18 1.74
C GLY A 17 -0.13 13.84 2.57
N GLU A 18 -1.29 14.06 1.95
CA GLU A 18 -2.49 14.48 2.67
C GLU A 18 -3.09 13.28 3.43
N MET A 19 -3.46 13.50 4.70
CA MET A 19 -4.22 12.54 5.49
C MET A 19 -5.71 12.85 5.40
N GLU A 20 -6.48 11.90 4.90
CA GLU A 20 -7.94 11.99 4.86
C GLU A 20 -8.55 11.32 6.10
N LYS A 21 -9.43 12.03 6.81
CA LYS A 21 -10.10 11.51 8.01
C LYS A 21 -10.93 10.27 7.66
N GLY A 22 -10.74 9.20 8.43
CA GLY A 22 -11.50 7.95 8.26
C GLY A 22 -10.95 7.00 7.21
N LYS A 23 -9.86 7.35 6.53
CA LYS A 23 -9.14 6.43 5.64
C LYS A 23 -7.85 5.96 6.27
N ILE A 24 -7.51 4.71 6.00
CA ILE A 24 -6.18 4.15 6.30
C ILE A 24 -5.47 3.96 4.96
N GLN A 25 -4.24 4.46 4.88
CA GLN A 25 -3.38 4.34 3.71
C GLN A 25 -2.13 3.54 4.06
N VAL A 26 -1.74 2.66 3.15
CA VAL A 26 -0.47 1.93 3.22
C VAL A 26 0.44 2.47 2.14
N ILE A 27 1.69 2.73 2.53
CA ILE A 27 2.76 3.09 1.62
C ILE A 27 3.83 2.00 1.70
N VAL A 28 4.18 1.43 0.55
CA VAL A 28 5.28 0.48 0.41
C VAL A 28 6.44 1.22 -0.23
N LEU A 29 7.58 1.26 0.46
CA LEU A 29 8.85 1.79 -0.05
C LEU A 29 9.74 0.60 -0.42
N ASP A 30 9.99 0.40 -1.71
CA ASP A 30 10.85 -0.66 -2.23
C ASP A 30 12.19 -0.09 -2.69
N GLY A 31 13.15 -0.12 -1.78
CA GLY A 31 14.53 0.33 -2.04
C GLY A 31 15.32 -0.59 -2.97
N ASN A 32 14.89 -1.83 -3.21
CA ASN A 32 15.63 -2.75 -4.09
C ASN A 32 15.46 -2.39 -5.57
N VAL A 33 14.34 -1.77 -5.92
CA VAL A 33 14.06 -1.26 -7.28
C VAL A 33 13.88 0.27 -7.33
N GLY A 34 14.00 0.96 -6.20
CA GLY A 34 13.87 2.41 -6.11
C GLY A 34 12.46 2.92 -6.41
N THR A 35 11.42 2.19 -5.98
CA THR A 35 10.03 2.55 -6.23
C THR A 35 9.23 2.67 -4.94
N ALA A 36 8.12 3.39 -5.00
CA ALA A 36 7.19 3.49 -3.90
C ALA A 36 5.75 3.37 -4.40
N TYR A 37 4.89 2.76 -3.59
CA TYR A 37 3.49 2.56 -3.92
C TYR A 37 2.62 3.02 -2.76
N LYS A 38 1.49 3.65 -3.08
CA LYS A 38 0.47 4.08 -2.13
C LYS A 38 -0.86 3.43 -2.49
N MET A 39 -1.58 2.97 -1.47
CA MET A 39 -2.92 2.41 -1.63
C MET A 39 -3.79 2.70 -0.41
N ASP A 40 -5.10 2.75 -0.62
CA ASP A 40 -6.08 2.74 0.47
C ASP A 40 -6.32 1.29 0.90
N VAL A 41 -6.49 1.02 2.20
CA VAL A 41 -6.89 -0.31 2.67
C VAL A 41 -8.40 -0.38 2.84
N PRO A 42 -9.03 -1.57 2.71
CA PRO A 42 -10.46 -1.71 2.97
C PRO A 42 -10.76 -1.39 4.45
N GLU A 43 -11.95 -0.82 4.69
CA GLU A 43 -12.43 -0.49 6.04
C GLU A 43 -12.53 -1.73 6.94
N HIS A 44 -12.85 -2.88 6.34
CA HIS A 44 -12.94 -4.17 7.02
C HIS A 44 -12.20 -5.24 6.24
N GLY A 45 -11.58 -6.17 6.96
CA GLY A 45 -10.84 -7.28 6.38
C GLY A 45 -9.33 -7.13 6.58
N LYS A 46 -8.56 -7.68 5.64
CA LYS A 46 -7.09 -7.68 5.68
C LYS A 46 -6.54 -7.13 4.39
N THR A 47 -5.42 -6.42 4.50
CA THR A 47 -4.53 -6.13 3.38
C THR A 47 -3.25 -6.93 3.57
N ILE A 48 -2.88 -7.71 2.57
CA ILE A 48 -1.70 -8.56 2.58
C ILE A 48 -0.73 -8.03 1.53
N ILE A 49 0.42 -7.52 1.99
CA ILE A 49 1.52 -7.09 1.12
C ILE A 49 2.45 -8.28 0.90
N GLN A 50 2.69 -8.63 -0.37
CA GLN A 50 3.54 -9.76 -0.73
C GLN A 50 4.80 -9.28 -1.44
N THR A 51 5.92 -9.86 -1.04
CA THR A 51 7.22 -9.70 -1.70
C THR A 51 7.61 -10.99 -2.40
N ALA A 52 8.28 -10.88 -3.54
CA ALA A 52 8.84 -12.01 -4.26
C ALA A 52 10.21 -11.62 -4.77
N LYS A 53 11.22 -12.50 -4.60
CA LYS A 53 12.61 -12.24 -5.01
C LYS A 53 13.14 -10.86 -4.54
N GLY A 54 12.76 -10.45 -3.33
CA GLY A 54 13.21 -9.19 -2.72
C GLY A 54 12.47 -7.94 -3.18
N HIS A 55 11.52 -7.98 -4.11
CA HIS A 55 10.74 -6.80 -4.51
C HIS A 55 9.27 -6.94 -4.16
N PHE A 56 8.59 -5.80 -4.04
CA PHE A 56 7.15 -5.70 -3.92
C PHE A 56 6.49 -6.30 -5.17
N ALA A 57 5.66 -7.32 -4.97
CA ALA A 57 5.13 -8.12 -6.07
C ALA A 57 3.61 -8.00 -6.21
N ARG A 58 2.88 -7.95 -5.08
CA ARG A 58 1.42 -8.00 -5.08
C ARG A 58 0.81 -7.46 -3.80
N VAL A 59 -0.43 -7.01 -3.91
CA VAL A 59 -1.33 -6.71 -2.79
C VAL A 59 -2.58 -7.54 -2.94
N ASP A 60 -2.98 -8.18 -1.86
CA ASP A 60 -4.27 -8.85 -1.75
C ASP A 60 -5.13 -8.17 -0.69
N HIS A 61 -6.43 -8.07 -1.00
CA HIS A 61 -7.44 -7.64 -0.05
C HIS A 61 -8.38 -8.80 0.23
N GLU A 62 -8.39 -9.25 1.48
CA GLU A 62 -9.31 -10.29 1.95
C GLU A 62 -10.42 -9.61 2.76
N ILE A 63 -11.60 -9.50 2.16
CA ILE A 63 -12.78 -8.93 2.82
C ILE A 63 -13.68 -10.10 3.21
N GLY A 64 -13.91 -10.25 4.51
CA GLY A 64 -14.77 -11.28 5.07
C GLY A 64 -16.06 -10.70 5.63
N PHE A 65 -17.13 -11.48 5.60
CA PHE A 65 -18.36 -11.15 6.30
C PHE A 65 -18.32 -11.78 7.69
N LYS A 66 -18.32 -10.97 8.76
CA LYS A 66 -18.43 -11.48 10.13
C LYS A 66 -19.90 -11.82 10.39
N ILE A 67 -20.22 -13.10 10.53
CA ILE A 67 -21.49 -13.50 11.14
C ILE A 67 -21.35 -13.26 12.64
N SER A 68 -22.24 -12.42 13.18
CA SER A 68 -22.34 -12.08 14.60
C SER A 68 -22.59 -13.29 15.47
#